data_AF-A0A350J3E2-F1
#
_entry.id   AF-A0A350J3E2-F1
#
_cell.length_a   1.000
_cell.length_b   1.000
_cell.length_c   1.000
_cell.angle_alpha   90.00
_cell.angle_beta   90.00
_cell.angle_gamma   90.00
#
_symmetry.space_group_name_H-M   'P 1'
#
loop_
_entity.id
_entity.type
_entity.pdbx_description
1 polymer ?
#
loop_
_entity_poly.entity_id
_entity_poly.type
_entity_poly.pdbx_seq_one_letter_code
_entity_poly.pdbx_strand_id
1 'polypeptide(L)' 'MGSKDEVAETRNTASRERVRSVLDDEVAKFLNGGGKISNVAANVMGDPPRKPESNYGSRPI' A
#
# COMPACT_ATOMS: atom_id res chain seq x y z
N MET A 1 -1.91 -17.32 -13.83
CA MET A 1 -0.51 -17.79 -14.00
C MET A 1 0.26 -16.62 -14.60
N GLY A 2 1.19 -16.03 -13.84
CA GLY A 2 2.03 -14.93 -14.32
C GLY A 2 2.97 -15.41 -15.42
N SER A 3 3.09 -14.64 -16.49
CA SER A 3 3.81 -15.03 -17.70
C SER A 3 5.28 -15.31 -17.38
N LYS A 4 5.81 -16.36 -17.98
CA LYS A 4 7.20 -16.82 -17.80
C LYS A 4 8.25 -15.74 -18.16
N ASP A 5 7.81 -14.72 -18.91
CA ASP A 5 8.60 -13.57 -19.36
C ASP A 5 8.81 -12.48 -18.28
N GLU A 6 7.82 -12.21 -17.40
CA GLU A 6 7.99 -11.25 -16.30
C GLU A 6 9.09 -11.70 -15.32
N VAL A 7 9.23 -13.02 -15.15
CA VAL A 7 10.19 -13.60 -14.22
C VAL A 7 11.62 -13.56 -14.79
N ALA A 8 11.78 -13.54 -16.11
CA ALA A 8 13.11 -13.48 -16.75
C ALA A 8 13.70 -12.07 -16.68
N GLU A 9 12.90 -11.04 -16.96
CA GLU A 9 13.31 -9.63 -16.89
C GLU A 9 13.69 -9.22 -15.45
N THR A 10 12.96 -9.74 -14.45
CA THR A 10 13.15 -9.43 -13.01
C THR A 10 14.32 -10.17 -12.35
N ARG A 11 14.89 -11.19 -13.01
CA ARG A 11 16.06 -11.94 -12.53
C ARG A 11 17.41 -11.29 -12.89
N ASN A 12 17.41 -10.28 -13.76
CA ASN A 12 18.61 -9.53 -14.08
C ASN A 12 18.87 -8.46 -13.02
N THR A 13 20.10 -8.41 -12.50
CA THR A 13 20.55 -7.38 -11.54
C THR A 13 20.34 -5.96 -12.10
N ALA A 14 20.59 -5.75 -13.40
CA ALA A 14 20.38 -4.47 -14.06
C ALA A 14 18.91 -4.01 -14.05
N SER A 15 17.96 -4.93 -14.16
CA SER A 15 16.53 -4.60 -14.07
C SER A 15 16.12 -4.24 -12.64
N ARG A 16 16.66 -4.94 -11.64
CA ARG A 16 16.46 -4.58 -10.22
C ARG A 16 17.08 -3.23 -9.87
N GLU A 17 18.23 -2.89 -10.46
CA GLU A 17 18.89 -1.59 -10.30
C GLU A 17 17.99 -0.45 -10.80
N ARG A 18 17.44 -0.60 -12.02
CA ARG A 18 16.52 0.39 -12.61
C ARG A 18 15.27 0.60 -11.77
N VAL A 19 14.67 -0.49 -11.29
CA VAL A 19 13.48 -0.39 -10.42
C VAL A 19 13.82 0.31 -9.11
N ARG A 20 14.99 0.02 -8.52
CA ARG A 20 15.45 0.72 -7.32
C ARG A 20 15.68 2.22 -7.55
N SER A 21 16.37 2.60 -8.63
CA SER A 21 16.63 4.01 -8.91
C SER A 21 15.35 4.81 -9.12
N VAL A 22 14.36 4.23 -9.82
CA VAL A 22 13.05 4.88 -10.02
C VAL A 22 12.32 5.04 -8.69
N LEU A 23 12.30 3.99 -7.85
CA LEU A 23 11.69 4.06 -6.53
C LEU A 23 12.34 5.12 -5.65
N ASP A 24 13.68 5.18 -5.63
CA ASP A 24 14.43 6.15 -4.84
C ASP A 24 14.10 7.60 -5.27
N ASP A 25 14.01 7.86 -6.58
CA ASP A 25 13.61 9.15 -7.13
C ASP A 25 12.18 9.55 -6.72
N GLU A 26 11.24 8.60 -6.78
CA GLU A 26 9.85 8.82 -6.37
C GLU A 26 9.73 9.09 -4.87
N VAL A 27 10.45 8.34 -4.05
CA VAL A 27 10.52 8.56 -2.59
C VAL A 27 11.10 9.94 -2.28
N ALA A 28 12.19 10.34 -2.94
CA ALA A 28 12.78 11.66 -2.75
C ALA A 28 11.81 12.79 -3.12
N LYS A 29 11.08 12.65 -4.23
CA LYS A 29 10.03 13.61 -4.63
C LYS A 29 8.90 13.69 -3.60
N PHE A 30 8.44 12.55 -3.10
CA PHE A 30 7.38 12.48 -2.08
C PHE A 30 7.80 13.19 -0.78
N LEU A 31 9.02 12.96 -0.31
CA LEU A 31 9.57 13.59 0.89
C LEU A 31 9.77 15.10 0.69
N ASN A 32 10.33 15.51 -0.45
CA ASN A 32 10.52 16.94 -0.77
C ASN A 32 9.19 17.69 -0.96
N GLY A 33 8.14 17.00 -1.41
CA GLY A 33 6.78 17.53 -1.50
C GLY A 33 6.08 17.71 -0.16
N GLY A 34 6.73 17.40 0.97
CA GLY A 34 6.17 17.48 2.31
C GLY A 34 5.45 16.21 2.77
N GLY A 35 5.55 15.12 1.99
CA GLY A 35 5.10 13.79 2.39
C GLY A 35 5.91 13.26 3.57
N LYS A 36 5.28 12.42 4.40
CA LYS A 36 5.90 11.82 5.59
C LYS A 36 5.73 10.31 5.54
N ILE A 37 6.79 9.58 5.85
CA ILE A 37 6.75 8.12 5.99
C ILE A 37 6.33 7.81 7.42
N SER A 38 5.24 7.05 7.58
CA SER A 38 4.80 6.53 8.88
C SER A 38 5.32 5.11 9.06
N ASN A 39 6.01 4.85 10.16
CA ASN A 39 6.43 3.51 10.51
C ASN A 39 5.29 2.77 11.21
N VAL A 40 4.76 1.73 10.56
CA VAL A 40 3.67 0.91 11.10
C VAL A 40 4.27 -0.37 11.66
N ALA A 41 4.00 -0.65 12.94
CA ALA A 41 4.46 -1.90 13.55
C ALA A 41 3.78 -3.11 12.90
N ALA A 42 4.49 -4.24 12.86
CA ALA A 42 4.05 -5.45 12.13
C ALA A 42 2.68 -6.01 12.57
N ASN A 43 2.21 -5.69 13.78
CA ASN A 43 0.97 -6.22 14.36
C ASN A 43 -0.12 -5.15 14.54
N VAL A 44 -0.07 -4.06 13.78
CA VAL A 44 -1.15 -3.05 13.81
C VAL A 44 -2.35 -3.59 13.04
N MET A 45 -3.32 -4.12 13.80
CA MET A 45 -4.66 -4.39 13.32
C MET A 45 -5.52 -3.15 13.66
N GLY A 46 -6.11 -2.51 12.65
CA GLY A 46 -7.07 -1.42 12.90
C GLY A 46 -8.26 -1.93 13.72
N ASP A 47 -8.88 -1.05 14.52
CA ASP A 47 -10.12 -1.40 15.23
C ASP A 47 -11.15 -1.87 14.17
N PRO A 48 -11.63 -3.13 14.24
CA PRO A 48 -12.59 -3.61 13.27
C PRO A 48 -13.84 -2.72 13.28
N PRO A 49 -14.49 -2.54 12.12
CA PRO A 49 -15.69 -1.72 12.03
C PRO A 49 -16.74 -2.24 13.02
N ARG A 50 -17.26 -1.34 13.86
CA ARG A 50 -18.34 -1.67 14.79
C ARG A 50 -19.59 -2.08 14.02
N LYS A 51 -20.34 -3.02 14.58
CA LYS A 51 -21.66 -3.39 14.03
C LYS A 51 -22.53 -2.13 13.94
N PRO A 52 -23.23 -1.91 12.81
CA PRO A 52 -24.16 -0.80 12.70
C PRO A 52 -25.32 -1.01 13.67
N GLU A 53 -25.71 0.05 14.39
CA GLU A 53 -26.95 0.06 15.17
C GLU A 53 -28.14 0.03 14.21
N SER A 54 -28.95 -1.03 14.28
CA SER A 54 -30.16 -1.15 13.46
C SER A 54 -31.26 -0.27 14.05
N ASN A 55 -31.36 0.98 13.58
CA ASN A 55 -32.39 1.93 14.02
C ASN A 55 -33.65 1.92 13.15
N TYR A 56 -33.87 0.82 12.40
CA TYR A 56 -35.06 0.64 11.57
C TYR A 56 -36.24 0.19 12.44
N GLY A 57 -37.29 1.02 12.53
CA GLY A 57 -38.51 0.73 13.30
C GLY A 57 -38.65 1.43 14.65
N SER A 58 -37.73 2.34 15.02
CA SER A 58 -37.84 3.17 16.24
C SER A 58 -38.77 4.37 16.11
N ARG A 59 -39.35 4.58 14.93
CA ARG A 59 -40.39 5.59 14.68
C ARG A 59 -41.75 4.88 14.64
N PRO A 60 -42.73 5.26 15.48
CA PRO A 60 -44.11 4.80 15.33
C PRO A 60 -44.64 5.20 13.95
N ILE A 61 -45.37 4.28 13.30
CA ILE A 61 -46.13 4.55 12.07
C ILE A 61 -47.42 5.29 12.37
#